data_AF-A0A3D3TI91-F1
#
_entry.id   AF-A0A3D3TI91-F1
#
_cell.length_a   1.000
_cell.length_b   1.000
_cell.length_c   1.000
_cell.angle_alpha   90.00
_cell.angle_beta   90.00
_cell.angle_gamma   90.00
#
_symmetry.space_group_name_H-M   'P 1'
#
loop_
_entity.id
_entity.type
_entity.pdbx_description
1 polymer ?
#
loop_
_entity_poly.entity_id
_entity_poly.type
_entity_poly.pdbx_seq_one_letter_code
_entity_poly.pdbx_strand_id
1 'polypeptide(L)' 'MFLKPSIEFCGHAEEALNFYKEIFNGEVDHLFRYGEEPGNPQSKNLDKKHKQMLVNARIYGQT' A
#
# COMPACT_ATOMS: atom_id res chain seq x y z
N MET A 1 -9.41 20.00 -8.49
CA MET A 1 -8.11 19.46 -8.04
C MET A 1 -8.40 18.50 -6.89
N PHE A 2 -8.06 17.21 -7.02
CA PHE A 2 -8.24 16.25 -5.94
C PHE A 2 -6.97 16.19 -5.10
N LEU A 3 -7.05 16.58 -3.83
CA LEU A 3 -5.94 16.44 -2.87
C LEU A 3 -5.94 14.99 -2.36
N LYS A 4 -4.80 14.30 -2.45
CA LYS A 4 -4.63 12.94 -1.94
C LYS A 4 -3.53 12.95 -0.87
N PRO A 5 -3.84 12.70 0.41
CA PRO A 5 -2.80 12.57 1.42
C PRO A 5 -1.97 11.31 1.18
N SER A 6 -0.66 11.40 1.38
CA SER A 6 0.28 10.27 1.34
C SER A 6 0.95 10.15 2.70
N ILE A 7 0.91 8.95 3.28
CA ILE A 7 1.50 8.64 4.58
C ILE A 7 2.48 7.48 4.37
N GLU A 8 3.70 7.64 4.86
CA GLU A 8 4.75 6.62 4.76
C GLU A 8 4.90 5.88 6.09
N PHE A 9 5.19 4.57 6.00
CA PHE A 9 5.36 3.70 7.16
C PHE A 9 6.64 2.87 7.01
N CYS A 10 7.36 2.65 8.11
CA CYS A 10 8.50 1.74 8.17
C CYS A 10 8.06 0.27 8.31
N GLY A 11 7.46 -0.30 7.27
CA GLY A 11 7.17 -1.75 7.19
C GLY A 11 5.82 -2.20 7.77
N HIS A 12 5.04 -1.30 8.38
CA HIS A 12 3.70 -1.59 8.95
C HIS A 12 2.55 -0.98 8.15
N ALA A 13 2.80 -0.60 6.89
CA ALA A 13 1.80 0.06 6.04
C ALA A 13 0.52 -0.78 5.87
N GLU A 14 0.64 -2.10 5.72
CA GLU A 14 -0.52 -2.99 5.50
C GLU A 14 -1.37 -3.17 6.76
N GLU A 15 -0.72 -3.23 7.94
CA GLU A 15 -1.41 -3.27 9.23
C GLU A 15 -2.21 -1.98 9.47
N ALA A 16 -1.56 -0.83 9.24
CA ALA A 16 -2.23 0.48 9.35
C ALA A 16 -3.37 0.63 8.33
N LEU A 17 -3.16 0.18 7.08
CA LEU A 17 -4.18 0.17 6.03
C LEU A 17 -5.41 -0.63 6.47
N ASN A 18 -5.21 -1.85 6.98
CA ASN A 18 -6.31 -2.70 7.44
C ASN A 18 -7.05 -2.09 8.63
N PHE A 19 -6.33 -1.50 9.58
CA PHE A 19 -6.94 -0.76 10.69
C PHE A 19 -7.83 0.39 10.21
N TYR A 20 -7.32 1.25 9.32
CA TYR A 20 -8.10 2.38 8.78
C TYR A 20 -9.29 1.90 7.94
N LYS A 21 -9.12 0.81 7.20
CA LYS A 21 -10.21 0.19 6.43
C LYS A 21 -11.38 -0.18 7.34
N GLU A 22 -11.11 -0.79 8.48
CA GLU A 22 -12.15 -1.17 9.46
C GLU A 22 -12.80 0.05 10.11
N ILE A 23 -12.00 1.01 10.59
CA ILE A 23 -12.50 2.21 11.28
C ILE A 23 -13.39 3.07 10.38
N PHE A 24 -13.02 3.24 9.11
CA PHE A 24 -13.74 4.11 8.19
C PHE A 24 -14.79 3.38 7.33
N ASN A 25 -15.02 2.09 7.60
CA ASN A 25 -15.83 1.21 6.75
C ASN A 25 -15.44 1.38 5.26
N GLY A 26 -14.14 1.40 5.02
CA GLY A 26 -13.55 1.74 3.75
C GLY A 26 -13.25 0.53 2.87
N GLU A 27 -13.01 0.80 1.59
CA GLU A 27 -12.59 -0.20 0.62
C GLU A 27 -11.20 0.13 0.08
N VAL A 28 -10.35 -0.90 -0.03
CA VAL A 28 -9.03 -0.78 -0.64
C VAL A 28 -9.18 -0.88 -2.15
N ASP A 29 -8.99 0.23 -2.85
CA ASP A 29 -9.11 0.33 -4.31
C ASP A 29 -7.85 -0.17 -5.03
N HIS A 30 -6.69 0.21 -4.49
CA HIS A 30 -5.40 -0.13 -5.03
C HIS A 30 -4.46 -0.57 -3.92
N LEU A 31 -3.75 -1.66 -4.17
CA LEU A 31 -2.68 -2.17 -3.32
C LEU A 31 -1.56 -2.62 -4.25
N PHE A 32 -0.39 -2.01 -4.08
CA PHE A 32 0.75 -2.22 -4.95
C PHE A 32 1.98 -2.62 -4.14
N ARG A 33 2.61 -3.74 -4.50
CA ARG A 33 3.74 -4.31 -3.76
C ARG A 33 5.06 -4.12 -4.52
N TYR A 34 6.17 -4.08 -3.79
CA TYR A 34 7.50 -3.94 -4.41
C TYR A 34 7.84 -5.09 -5.37
N GLY A 35 7.34 -6.30 -5.10
CA GLY A 35 7.52 -7.44 -6.01
C GLY A 35 6.78 -7.32 -7.34
N GLU A 36 5.81 -6.41 -7.42
CA GLU A 36 4.94 -6.22 -8.58
C GLU A 36 5.28 -4.94 -9.37
N GLU A 37 6.27 -4.17 -8.92
CA GLU A 37 6.69 -2.91 -9.54
C GLU A 37 7.27 -3.14 -10.96
N PRO A 38 6.57 -2.74 -12.04
CA PRO A 38 7.05 -2.92 -13.40
C PRO A 38 8.22 -1.97 -13.64
N GLY A 39 9.27 -2.49 -14.27
CA GLY A 39 10.42 -1.67 -14.66
C GLY A 39 11.44 -1.41 -13.57
N ASN A 40 11.25 -1.89 -12.33
CA ASN A 40 12.30 -1.86 -11.31
C ASN A 40 13.19 -3.11 -11.42
N PRO A 41 14.47 -3.02 -11.84
CA PRO A 41 15.36 -4.18 -11.93
C PRO A 41 15.65 -4.82 -10.57
N GLN A 42 15.55 -4.06 -9.48
CA GLN A 42 15.77 -4.56 -8.13
C GLN A 42 14.60 -5.42 -7.65
N SER A 43 13.37 -5.25 -8.17
CA SER A 43 12.20 -6.03 -7.74
C SER A 43 12.40 -7.54 -7.92
N LYS A 44 13.17 -7.95 -8.94
CA LYS A 44 13.54 -9.35 -9.19
C LYS A 44 14.45 -9.92 -8.10
N ASN A 45 15.37 -9.11 -7.59
CA ASN A 45 16.41 -9.48 -6.63
C ASN A 45 16.04 -9.26 -5.16
N LEU A 46 14.85 -8.71 -4.89
CA LEU A 46 14.34 -8.60 -3.52
C LEU A 46 14.10 -9.98 -2.90
N ASP A 47 14.39 -10.09 -1.60
CA ASP A 47 13.98 -11.26 -0.82
C ASP A 47 12.45 -11.36 -0.74
N LYS A 48 11.95 -12.51 -0.27
CA LYS A 48 10.51 -12.75 -0.16
C LYS A 48 9.81 -11.72 0.75
N LYS A 49 10.48 -11.20 1.76
CA LYS A 49 9.91 -10.25 2.74
C LYS A 49 9.69 -8.88 2.08
N HIS A 50 10.71 -8.34 1.43
CA HIS A 50 10.66 -7.04 0.77
C HIS A 50 9.70 -7.05 -0.42
N LYS A 51 9.58 -8.16 -1.16
CA LYS A 51 8.59 -8.31 -2.24
C LYS A 51 7.15 -8.12 -1.77
N GLN A 52 6.85 -8.42 -0.51
CA GLN A 52 5.51 -8.28 0.06
C GLN A 52 5.23 -6.89 0.64
N MET A 53 6.24 -6.02 0.79
CA MET A 53 6.00 -4.67 1.33
C MET A 53 5.19 -3.81 0.35
N LEU A 54 4.36 -2.91 0.90
CA LEU A 54 3.56 -1.98 0.11
C LEU A 54 4.42 -0.83 -0.42
N VAL A 55 4.30 -0.56 -1.72
CA VAL A 55 4.80 0.65 -2.39
C VAL A 55 3.74 1.74 -2.32
N ASN A 56 2.49 1.38 -2.61
CA ASN A 56 1.37 2.32 -2.59
C ASN A 56 0.08 1.57 -2.29
N ALA A 57 -0.80 2.19 -1.51
CA ALA A 57 -2.15 1.68 -1.32
C ALA A 57 -3.13 2.83 -1.12
N ARG A 58 -4.40 2.61 -1.44
CA ARG A 58 -5.46 3.61 -1.31
C ARG A 58 -6.73 3.02 -0.72
N ILE A 59 -7.28 3.73 0.27
CA ILE A 59 -8.60 3.46 0.84
C ILE A 59 -9.57 4.58 0.44
N TYR A 60 -10.82 4.22 0.19
CA TYR A 60 -11.94 5.16 0.12
C TYR A 60 -12.91 4.83 1.25
N GLY A 61 -13.36 5.85 1.98
CA GLY A 61 -14.48 5.69 2.88
C GLY A 61 -15.79 5.67 2.09
N GLN A 62 -16.76 4.87 2.52
CA GLN A 62 -18.14 5.06 2.10
C GLN A 62 -18.68 6.29 2.85
N THR A 63 -18.80 7.42 2.16
CA THR A 63 -19.51 8.62 2.65
C THR A 63 -20.99 8.52 2.36
#